data_AF-A0A3D3IV67-F1
#
_entry.id   AF-A0A3D3IV67-F1
#
_cell.length_a   1.000
_cell.length_b   1.000
_cell.length_c   1.000
_cell.angle_alpha   90.00
_cell.angle_beta   90.00
_cell.angle_gamma   90.00
#
_symmetry.space_group_name_H-M   'P 1'
#
loop_
_entity.id
_entity.type
_entity.pdbx_description
1 polymer ?
#
loop_
_entity_poly.entity_id
_entity_poly.type
_entity_poly.pdbx_seq_one_letter_code
_entity_poly.pdbx_strand_id
1 'polypeptide(L)'
;RMAMCMAILMFAAAGIPPTAGFLGKMFVLLAAMKSGFIWLAVLGVLTSVVATFYYLRVIKLMYFDDAIAPMMGVHKLSRRLVALLVITTGLTVGLMLMP
;
A
#
# COMPACT_ATOMS: atom_id res chain seq x y z
N ARG A 1 -19.17 10.11 2.57
CA ARG A 1 -19.09 9.02 1.55
C ARG A 1 -17.66 8.55 1.30
N MET A 2 -16.69 9.43 1.01
CA MET A 2 -15.30 9.00 0.72
C MET A 2 -14.58 8.28 1.87
N ALA A 3 -14.88 8.62 3.13
CA ALA A 3 -14.30 7.94 4.29
C ALA A 3 -14.61 6.44 4.34
N MET A 4 -15.79 6.02 3.86
CA MET A 4 -16.16 4.61 3.77
C MET A 4 -15.34 3.88 2.70
N CYS A 5 -15.20 4.47 1.51
CA CYS A 5 -14.36 3.92 0.46
C CYS A 5 -12.90 3.80 0.92
N MET A 6 -12.37 4.82 1.59
CA MET A 6 -11.01 4.77 2.14
C MET A 6 -10.86 3.72 3.23
N ALA A 7 -11.83 3.57 4.13
CA ALA A 7 -11.79 2.51 5.14
C ALA A 7 -11.75 1.12 4.50
N ILE A 8 -12.58 0.85 3.49
CA ILE A 8 -12.59 -0.41 2.76
C ILE A 8 -11.23 -0.67 2.08
N LEU A 9 -10.65 0.35 1.44
CA LEU A 9 -9.32 0.26 0.82
C LEU A 9 -8.21 0.02 1.86
N MET A 10 -8.26 0.70 3.00
CA MET A 10 -7.30 0.50 4.11
C MET A 10 -7.43 -0.90 4.72
N PHE A 11 -8.65 -1.44 4.84
CA PHE A 11 -8.86 -2.83 5.27
C PHE A 11 -8.33 -3.83 4.25
N ALA A 12 -8.50 -3.54 2.96
CA ALA A 12 -7.90 -4.35 1.90
C ALA A 12 -6.37 -4.33 1.97
N ALA A 13 -5.75 -3.16 2.14
CA ALA A 13 -4.29 -3.02 2.30
C ALA A 13 -3.77 -3.68 3.59
N ALA A 14 -4.53 -3.60 4.68
CA ALA A 14 -4.25 -4.29 5.93
C ALA A 14 -4.22 -5.81 5.77
N GLY A 15 -4.93 -6.35 4.79
CA GLY A 15 -4.95 -7.79 4.53
C GLY A 15 -5.75 -8.53 5.59
N ILE A 16 -6.96 -8.06 5.90
CA ILE A 16 -7.91 -8.82 6.72
C ILE A 16 -8.42 -10.01 5.87
N PRO A 17 -8.58 -11.23 6.41
CA PRO A 17 -8.89 -12.44 5.63
C PRO A 17 -9.97 -12.36 4.52
N PRO A 18 -11.11 -11.64 4.67
CA PRO A 18 -12.11 -11.54 3.61
C PRO A 18 -11.73 -10.55 2.50
N THR A 19 -10.57 -9.88 2.58
CA THR A 19 -10.17 -8.83 1.64
C THR A 19 -9.22 -9.34 0.57
N ALA A 20 -9.30 -8.75 -0.63
CA ALA A 20 -8.43 -9.11 -1.75
C ALA A 20 -6.93 -8.94 -1.45
N GLY A 21 -6.55 -7.99 -0.59
CA GLY A 21 -5.15 -7.79 -0.22
C GLY A 21 -4.57 -8.88 0.69
N PHE A 22 -5.41 -9.61 1.45
CA PHE A 22 -4.95 -10.79 2.19
C PHE A 22 -4.55 -11.91 1.23
N LEU A 23 -5.42 -12.20 0.25
CA LEU A 23 -5.16 -13.22 -0.77
C LEU A 23 -3.87 -12.91 -1.55
N GLY A 24 -3.67 -11.65 -1.94
CA GLY A 24 -2.45 -11.20 -2.62
C GLY A 24 -1.18 -11.50 -1.81
N LYS A 25 -1.14 -11.10 -0.53
CA LYS A 25 0.02 -11.38 0.34
C LYS A 25 0.22 -12.89 0.56
N MET A 26 -0.86 -13.64 0.77
CA MET A 26 -0.80 -15.08 0.99
C MET A 26 -0.22 -15.81 -0.22
N PHE A 27 -0.58 -15.43 -1.46
CA PHE A 27 0.01 -16.01 -2.66
C PHE A 27 1.50 -15.73 -2.80
N VAL A 28 1.94 -14.51 -2.47
CA VAL A 28 3.37 -14.15 -2.48
C VAL A 28 4.14 -14.94 -1.42
N LEU A 29 3.59 -15.08 -0.22
CA LEU A 29 4.20 -15.87 0.86
C LEU A 29 4.26 -17.37 0.51
N LEU A 30 3.20 -17.92 -0.08
CA LEU A 30 3.18 -19.29 -0.59
C LEU A 30 4.22 -19.50 -1.69
N ALA A 31 4.38 -18.55 -2.61
CA ALA A 31 5.40 -18.61 -3.65
C ALA A 31 6.82 -18.56 -3.06
N ALA A 32 7.06 -17.71 -2.05
CA ALA A 32 8.34 -17.64 -1.33
C ALA A 32 8.65 -18.95 -0.58
N MET A 33 7.66 -19.57 0.05
CA MET A 33 7.82 -20.87 0.71
C MET A 33 8.13 -21.99 -0.30
N LYS A 34 7.38 -22.05 -1.42
CA LYS A 34 7.58 -23.06 -2.48
C LYS A 34 8.96 -22.95 -3.14
N SER A 35 9.53 -21.76 -3.19
CA SER A 35 10.87 -21.51 -3.72
C SER A 35 11.99 -21.72 -2.70
N GLY A 36 11.66 -22.17 -1.47
CA GLY A 36 12.63 -22.43 -0.41
C GLY A 36 13.11 -21.19 0.34
N PHE A 37 12.64 -19.98 -0.02
CA PHE A 37 13.00 -18.72 0.64
C PHE A 37 12.17 -18.47 1.90
N ILE A 38 12.27 -19.38 2.86
CA ILE A 38 11.52 -19.33 4.14
C ILE A 38 11.83 -18.03 4.90
N TRP A 39 13.09 -17.57 4.88
CA TRP A 39 13.49 -16.32 5.54
C TRP A 39 12.74 -15.10 5.00
N LEU A 40 12.52 -15.02 3.69
CA LEU A 40 11.75 -13.93 3.06
C LEU A 40 10.27 -14.03 3.42
N ALA A 41 9.72 -15.25 3.54
CA ALA A 41 8.35 -15.43 3.99
C ALA A 41 8.15 -14.93 5.43
N VAL A 42 9.07 -15.21 6.34
CA VAL A 42 9.03 -14.72 7.73
C VAL A 42 9.09 -13.19 7.77
N LEU A 43 10.04 -12.58 7.05
CA LEU A 43 10.13 -11.12 6.91
C LEU A 43 8.85 -10.52 6.30
N GLY A 44 8.26 -11.17 5.31
CA GLY A 44 7.00 -10.74 4.69
C GLY A 44 5.83 -10.74 5.67
N VAL A 45 5.73 -11.76 6.53
CA VAL A 45 4.70 -11.81 7.58
C VAL A 45 4.92 -10.70 8.60
N LEU A 46 6.15 -10.52 9.10
CA LEU A 46 6.47 -9.48 10.08
C LEU A 46 6.16 -8.07 9.57
N THR A 47 6.62 -7.75 8.37
CA THR A 47 6.34 -6.46 7.73
C THR A 47 4.84 -6.25 7.48
N SER A 48 4.10 -7.31 7.14
CA SER A 48 2.64 -7.22 7.02
C SER A 48 1.97 -6.90 8.36
N VAL A 49 2.38 -7.51 9.47
CA VAL A 49 1.82 -7.22 10.80
C VAL A 49 2.05 -5.76 11.18
N VAL A 50 3.27 -5.24 10.95
CA VAL A 50 3.60 -3.83 11.18
C VAL A 50 2.72 -2.93 10.32
N ALA A 51 2.56 -3.24 9.03
CA ALA A 51 1.72 -2.45 8.12
C ALA A 51 0.25 -2.44 8.57
N THR A 52 -0.31 -3.59 8.95
CA THR A 52 -1.68 -3.71 9.47
C THR A 52 -1.92 -2.78 10.66
N PHE A 53 -0.98 -2.69 11.59
CA PHE A 53 -1.08 -1.77 12.72
C PHE A 53 -1.22 -0.30 12.27
N TYR A 54 -0.41 0.14 11.30
CA TYR A 54 -0.50 1.50 10.77
C TYR A 54 -1.82 1.75 10.02
N TYR A 55 -2.30 0.82 9.21
CA TYR A 55 -3.54 1.01 8.47
C TYR A 55 -4.77 1.07 9.39
N LEU A 56 -4.82 0.24 10.43
CA LEU A 56 -5.89 0.30 11.42
C LEU A 56 -5.84 1.60 12.22
N ARG A 57 -4.65 2.12 12.53
CA ARG A 57 -4.49 3.44 13.16
C ARG A 57 -5.07 4.55 12.30
N VAL A 58 -4.86 4.53 10.98
CA VAL A 58 -5.45 5.52 10.06
C VAL A 58 -6.98 5.45 10.07
N ILE A 59 -7.54 4.24 10.03
CA ILE A 59 -9.00 4.05 10.11
C ILE A 59 -9.54 4.59 11.43
N LYS A 60 -8.83 4.33 12.54
CA LYS A 60 -9.19 4.87 13.86
C LYS A 60 -9.26 6.40 13.83
N LEU A 61 -8.19 7.04 13.34
CA LEU A 61 -8.10 8.50 13.25
C LEU A 61 -9.19 9.12 12.37
N MET A 62 -9.64 8.41 11.33
CA MET A 62 -10.67 8.91 10.42
C MET A 62 -12.10 8.81 10.96
N TYR A 63 -12.38 7.86 11.86
CA TYR A 63 -13.76 7.57 12.33
C TYR A 63 -14.01 7.87 13.80
N PHE A 64 -12.98 7.78 14.65
CA PHE A 64 -13.13 7.82 16.11
C PHE A 64 -12.46 9.02 16.78
N ASP A 65 -11.52 9.67 16.11
CA ASP A 65 -10.87 10.87 16.62
C ASP A 65 -11.53 12.13 16.03
N ASP A 66 -11.67 13.17 16.85
CA ASP A 66 -12.19 14.46 16.40
C ASP A 66 -11.26 15.07 15.33
N ALA A 67 -11.84 15.76 14.34
CA ALA A 67 -11.10 16.34 13.24
C ALA A 67 -10.03 17.33 13.74
N ILE A 68 -8.79 16.87 13.88
CA ILE A 68 -7.62 17.72 14.03
C ILE A 68 -7.57 18.58 12.76
N ALA A 69 -7.47 19.90 12.92
CA ALA A 69 -7.56 20.93 11.89
C ALA A 69 -7.06 20.47 10.51
N PRO A 70 -7.74 20.84 9.41
CA PRO A 70 -7.49 20.26 8.10
C PRO A 70 -6.03 20.46 7.71
N MET A 71 -5.21 19.41 7.84
CA MET A 71 -3.95 19.29 7.13
C MET A 71 -4.23 19.03 5.64
N MET A 72 -5.05 19.89 5.02
CA MET A 72 -5.12 20.03 3.57
C MET A 72 -4.14 21.12 3.14
N GLY A 73 -2.87 20.90 3.44
CA GLY A 73 -1.82 21.34 2.55
C GLY A 73 -1.82 20.43 1.34
N VAL A 74 -2.79 20.58 0.42
CA VAL A 74 -2.64 20.00 -0.93
C VAL A 74 -1.49 20.77 -1.57
N HIS A 75 -0.27 20.32 -1.29
CA HIS A 75 0.92 20.86 -1.92
C HIS A 75 0.76 20.59 -3.39
N LYS A 76 0.49 21.64 -4.18
CA LYS A 76 0.45 21.51 -5.65
C LYS A 76 1.78 20.90 -6.06
N LEU A 77 1.72 19.69 -6.63
CA LEU A 77 2.91 18.97 -7.04
C LEU A 77 3.67 19.86 -8.03
N SER A 78 4.89 20.25 -7.67
CA SER A 78 5.72 21.11 -8.51
C SER A 78 5.81 20.50 -9.91
N ARG A 79 5.69 21.32 -10.96
CA ARG A 79 5.79 20.84 -12.36
C ARG A 79 7.06 20.04 -12.62
N ARG A 80 8.12 20.29 -11.86
CA ARG A 80 9.38 19.53 -11.89
C ARG A 80 9.22 18.09 -11.42
N LEU A 81 8.46 17.87 -10.34
CA LEU A 81 8.15 16.53 -9.83
C LEU A 81 7.25 15.75 -10.80
N VAL A 82 6.27 16.43 -11.40
CA VAL A 82 5.41 15.82 -12.43
C VAL A 82 6.25 15.40 -13.65
N ALA A 83 7.13 16.29 -14.14
CA ALA A 83 8.00 15.99 -15.28
C ALA A 83 8.95 14.82 -15.00
N LEU A 84 9.57 14.78 -13.81
CA LEU A 84 10.43 13.68 -13.40
C LEU A 84 9.66 12.35 -13.34
N LEU A 85 8.46 12.34 -12.76
CA LEU A 85 7.62 11.15 -12.70
C LEU A 85 7.32 10.63 -14.10
N VAL A 86 6.88 11.50 -15.03
CA VAL A 86 6.58 11.11 -16.42
C VAL A 86 7.80 10.52 -17.11
N ILE A 87 8.99 11.10 -16.93
CA ILE A 87 10.24 10.60 -17.51
C ILE A 87 10.58 9.22 -16.95
N THR A 88 10.49 9.03 -15.63
CA THR A 88 10.78 7.73 -15.01
C THR A 88 9.81 6.65 -15.44
N THR A 89 8.51 6.95 -15.53
CA THR A 89 7.52 5.98 -16.00
C THR A 89 7.74 5.63 -17.47
N GLY A 90 8.05 6.64 -18.31
CA GLY A 90 8.38 6.43 -19.71
C GLY A 90 9.62 5.56 -19.91
N LEU A 91 10.67 5.80 -19.12
CA LEU A 91 11.90 5.01 -19.15
C LEU A 91 11.64 3.56 -18.72
N THR A 92 10.86 3.33 -17.66
CA THR A 92 10.52 1.97 -17.20
C THR A 92 9.71 1.19 -18.24
N VAL A 93 8.77 1.85 -18.93
CA VAL A 93 7.98 1.21 -20.00
C VAL A 93 8.86 0.94 -21.22
N GLY A 94 9.75 1.86 -21.58
CA GLY A 94 10.69 1.67 -22.69
C GLY A 94 11.66 0.51 -22.45
N LEU A 95 12.21 0.40 -21.23
CA LEU A 95 13.09 -0.72 -20.84
C LEU A 95 12.34 -2.06 -20.74
N MET A 96 11.02 -2.06 -20.51
CA MET A 96 10.22 -3.27 -20.47
C MET A 96 9.83 -3.77 -21.88
N LEU A 97 9.86 -2.87 -22.88
CA LEU A 97 9.58 -3.18 -24.30
C LEU A 97 10.84 -3.58 -25.08
N MET A 98 12.02 -3.22 -24.60
CA MET A 98 13.30 -3.72 -25.11
C MET A 98 13.64 -4.99 -24.31
N PRO A 99 13.56 -6.19 -24.91
CA PRO A 99 13.78 -7.45 -24.22
C PRO A 99 15.22 -7.61 -23.70
#